data_AF-A0A2S9G4Q4-F1
#
_entry.id   AF-A0A2S9G4Q4-F1
#
_cell.length_a   1.000
_cell.length_b   1.000
_cell.length_c   1.000
_cell.angle_alpha   90.00
_cell.angle_beta   90.00
_cell.angle_gamma   90.00
#
_symmetry.space_group_name_H-M   'P 1'
#
loop_
_entity.id
_entity.type
_entity.pdbx_description
1 polymer ?
#
loop_
_entity_poly.entity_id
_entity_poly.type
_entity_poly.pdbx_seq_one_letter_code
_entity_poly.pdbx_strand_id
1 'polypeptide(L)'
;LIHRSLYEQAVADITTAYQFVPVGDPVDPGTLVGPVISAAQKDRVLSAIDGARRDGAEITVGGGDVEGLPDHLAGGHFVAPTVIT
;
A
#
# COMPACT_ATOMS: atom_id res chain seq x y z
N LEU A 1 8.02 -6.05 13.64
CA LEU A 1 9.20 -6.57 14.36
C LEU A 1 9.48 -7.97 13.87
N ILE A 2 10.68 -8.21 13.33
CA ILE A 2 11.10 -9.49 12.75
C ILE A 2 12.42 -9.89 13.41
N HIS A 3 12.63 -11.18 13.64
CA HIS A 3 13.91 -11.67 14.16
C HIS A 3 15.02 -11.37 13.15
N ARG A 4 16.17 -10.85 13.62
CA ARG A 4 17.26 -10.36 12.74
C ARG A 4 17.70 -11.40 11.70
N SER A 5 17.76 -12.68 12.07
CA SER A 5 18.19 -13.75 11.16
C SER A 5 17.22 -14.03 10.01
N LEU A 6 15.98 -13.54 10.10
CA LEU A 6 14.93 -13.74 9.10
C LEU A 6 14.58 -12.45 8.36
N TYR A 7 15.22 -11.32 8.71
CA TYR A 7 14.82 -10.00 8.25
C TYR A 7 14.82 -9.89 6.72
N GLU A 8 15.95 -10.18 6.09
CA GLU A 8 16.10 -10.05 4.62
C GLU A 8 15.09 -10.91 3.86
N GLN A 9 14.97 -12.19 4.25
CA GLN A 9 14.04 -13.12 3.61
C GLN A 9 12.59 -12.67 3.80
N ALA A 10 12.22 -12.28 5.03
CA ALA A 10 10.87 -11.88 5.33
C ALA A 10 10.48 -10.58 4.60
N VAL A 11 11.39 -9.60 4.52
CA VAL A 11 11.15 -8.37 3.74
C VAL A 11 10.92 -8.73 2.28
N ALA A 12 11.79 -9.53 1.66
CA ALA A 12 11.65 -9.92 0.26
C ALA A 12 10.32 -10.66 -0.02
N ASP A 13 9.94 -11.60 0.84
CA ASP A 13 8.70 -12.37 0.71
C ASP A 13 7.46 -11.48 0.87
N ILE A 14 7.48 -10.57 1.86
CA ILE A 14 6.38 -9.64 2.11
C ILE A 14 6.25 -8.64 0.96
N THR A 15 7.36 -8.06 0.50
CA THR A 15 7.38 -7.15 -0.66
C THR A 15 6.78 -7.83 -1.88
N THR A 16 7.21 -9.05 -2.19
CA THR A 16 6.70 -9.83 -3.32
C THR A 16 5.20 -10.10 -3.16
N ALA A 17 4.75 -10.54 -2.00
CA ALA A 17 3.33 -10.82 -1.77
C ALA A 17 2.47 -9.55 -1.94
N TYR A 18 2.94 -8.40 -1.45
CA TYR A 18 2.20 -7.14 -1.50
C TYR A 18 2.15 -6.51 -2.89
N GLN A 19 3.06 -6.86 -3.81
CA GLN A 19 2.97 -6.47 -5.22
C GLN A 19 1.73 -7.03 -5.92
N PHE A 20 1.20 -8.17 -5.46
CA PHE A 20 0.09 -8.87 -6.09
C PHE A 20 -1.24 -8.73 -5.33
N VAL A 21 -1.30 -7.90 -4.28
CA VAL A 21 -2.54 -7.69 -3.52
C VAL A 21 -3.59 -7.00 -4.41
N PRO A 22 -4.75 -7.65 -4.68
CA PRO A 22 -5.79 -7.04 -5.49
C PRO A 22 -6.46 -5.88 -4.76
N VAL A 23 -6.30 -4.67 -5.31
CA VAL A 23 -6.96 -3.46 -4.83
C VAL A 23 -8.05 -3.07 -5.82
N GLY A 24 -9.26 -2.83 -5.33
CA GLY A 24 -10.39 -2.62 -6.21
C GLY A 24 -11.71 -2.39 -5.50
N ASP A 25 -12.78 -2.73 -6.21
CA ASP A 25 -14.14 -2.51 -5.75
C ASP A 25 -14.47 -3.45 -4.57
N PRO A 26 -14.91 -2.95 -3.40
CA PRO A 26 -15.28 -3.79 -2.26
C PRO A 26 -16.41 -4.78 -2.53
N VAL A 27 -17.22 -4.58 -3.59
CA VAL A 27 -18.27 -5.55 -3.96
C VAL A 27 -17.76 -6.65 -4.89
N ASP A 28 -16.56 -6.53 -5.46
CA ASP A 28 -15.95 -7.58 -6.27
C ASP A 28 -15.34 -8.66 -5.35
N PRO A 29 -15.74 -9.94 -5.48
CA PRO A 29 -15.19 -11.05 -4.69
C PRO A 29 -13.67 -11.25 -4.83
N GLY A 30 -13.06 -10.77 -5.92
CA GLY A 30 -11.62 -10.83 -6.14
C GLY A 30 -10.83 -9.73 -5.43
N THR A 31 -11.50 -8.70 -4.90
CA THR A 31 -10.86 -7.61 -4.18
C THR A 31 -10.47 -8.03 -2.77
N LEU A 32 -9.20 -7.81 -2.41
CA LEU A 32 -8.74 -8.00 -1.04
C LEU A 32 -8.69 -6.68 -0.27
N VAL A 33 -8.39 -5.57 -0.95
CA VAL A 33 -8.25 -4.25 -0.33
C VAL A 33 -9.13 -3.24 -1.06
N GLY A 34 -10.03 -2.61 -0.31
CA GLY A 34 -10.88 -1.51 -0.77
C GLY A 34 -10.27 -0.12 -0.47
N PRO A 35 -11.03 0.97 -0.68
CA PRO A 35 -10.57 2.32 -0.38
C PRO A 35 -10.47 2.57 1.12
N VAL A 36 -9.68 3.56 1.52
CA VAL A 36 -9.77 4.11 2.87
C VAL A 36 -11.02 4.97 3.03
N ILE A 37 -11.41 5.24 4.29
CA ILE A 37 -12.73 5.79 4.62
C ILE A 37 -13.03 7.19 4.06
N SER A 38 -12.01 8.01 3.78
CA SER A 38 -12.20 9.40 3.34
C SER A 38 -10.97 9.99 2.67
N ALA A 39 -11.16 11.09 1.93
CA ALA A 39 -10.08 11.89 1.36
C ALA A 39 -9.07 12.34 2.43
N ALA A 40 -9.57 12.86 3.56
CA ALA A 40 -8.71 13.27 4.67
C ALA A 40 -7.87 12.11 5.23
N GLN A 41 -8.40 10.88 5.23
CA GLN A 41 -7.63 9.72 5.64
C GLN A 41 -6.58 9.33 4.59
N LYS A 42 -6.93 9.39 3.30
CA LYS A 42 -5.97 9.19 2.20
C LYS A 42 -4.80 10.15 2.31
N ASP A 43 -5.07 11.44 2.49
CA ASP A 43 -4.03 12.48 2.61
C ASP A 43 -3.10 12.23 3.81
N ARG A 44 -3.65 11.79 4.95
CA ARG A 44 -2.83 11.42 6.13
C ARG A 44 -1.91 10.24 5.83
N VAL A 45 -2.41 9.20 5.17
CA VAL A 45 -1.61 8.02 4.82
C VAL A 45 -0.50 8.41 3.85
N LEU A 46 -0.81 9.14 2.78
CA LEU A 46 0.19 9.59 1.80
C LEU A 46 1.24 10.50 2.45
N SER A 47 0.83 11.44 3.31
CA SER A 47 1.74 12.31 4.05
C SER A 47 2.67 11.54 5.00
N ALA A 48 2.17 10.48 5.65
CA ALA A 48 2.99 9.62 6.50
C ALA A 48 4.02 8.83 5.68
N ILE A 49 3.64 8.31 4.51
CA ILE A 49 4.55 7.63 3.58
C ILE A 49 5.65 8.59 3.12
N ASP A 50 5.29 9.82 2.74
CA ASP A 50 6.27 10.83 2.35
C ASP A 50 7.15 11.29 3.50
N GLY A 51 6.62 11.32 4.72
CA GLY A 51 7.40 11.50 5.95
C GLY A 51 8.46 10.44 6.11
N ALA A 52 8.08 9.16 6.01
CA ALA A 52 9.01 8.04 6.12
C ALA A 52 10.13 8.12 5.07
N ARG A 53 9.80 8.45 3.81
CA ARG A 53 10.80 8.67 2.76
C ARG A 53 11.77 9.80 3.12
N ARG A 54 11.27 10.92 3.62
CA ARG A 54 12.10 12.07 4.04
C ARG A 54 13.03 11.73 5.21
N ASP A 55 12.57 10.86 6.10
CA ASP A 55 13.33 10.39 7.26
C ASP A 55 14.35 9.28 6.90
N GLY A 56 14.40 8.85 5.63
CA GLY A 56 15.38 7.89 5.11
C GLY A 56 14.94 6.44 5.16
N ALA A 57 13.65 6.16 5.40
CA ALA A 57 13.10 4.82 5.29
C ALA A 57 12.99 4.38 3.81
N GLU A 58 13.06 3.07 3.58
CA GLU A 58 12.90 2.49 2.25
C GLU A 58 11.46 2.03 2.04
N ILE A 59 10.90 2.37 0.87
CA ILE A 59 9.59 1.88 0.44
C ILE A 59 9.83 0.75 -0.56
N THR A 60 9.58 -0.49 -0.15
CA THR A 60 9.91 -1.67 -0.99
C THR A 60 8.80 -2.02 -1.99
N VAL A 61 7.56 -1.62 -1.71
CA VAL A 61 6.41 -1.71 -2.64
C VAL A 61 5.38 -0.63 -2.32
N GLY A 62 4.67 -0.17 -3.35
CA GLY A 62 3.58 0.80 -3.23
C GLY A 62 4.08 2.21 -2.87
N GLY A 63 3.46 2.80 -1.85
CA GLY A 63 3.85 4.12 -1.35
C GLY A 63 3.19 5.30 -2.07
N GLY A 64 1.99 5.11 -2.61
CA GLY A 64 1.32 6.16 -3.37
C GLY A 64 -0.10 5.79 -3.76
N ASP A 65 -0.58 6.38 -4.84
CA ASP A 65 -1.84 6.03 -5.47
C ASP A 65 -1.80 4.62 -6.07
N VAL A 66 -2.99 4.03 -6.27
CA VAL A 66 -3.15 2.74 -6.94
C VAL A 66 -3.21 2.99 -8.45
N GLU A 67 -2.33 2.34 -9.20
CA GLU A 67 -2.35 2.39 -10.67
C GLU A 67 -3.36 1.39 -11.24
N GLY A 68 -3.94 1.71 -12.41
CA GLY A 68 -4.78 0.77 -13.16
C GLY A 68 -6.16 0.48 -12.55
N LEU A 69 -6.64 1.32 -11.64
CA LEU A 69 -8.03 1.20 -11.14
C LEU A 69 -9.04 1.40 -12.29
N PRO A 70 -10.12 0.61 -12.31
CA PRO A 70 -11.26 0.83 -13.21
C PRO A 70 -11.83 2.25 -13.12
N ASP A 71 -12.33 2.77 -14.25
CA ASP A 71 -12.88 4.13 -14.35
C ASP A 71 -14.01 4.41 -13.33
N HIS A 72 -14.83 3.41 -13.00
CA HIS A 72 -15.92 3.58 -12.04
C HIS A 72 -15.44 3.77 -10.59
N LEU A 73 -14.18 3.43 -10.31
CA LEU A 73 -13.51 3.69 -9.03
C LEU A 73 -12.70 5.00 -9.05
N ALA A 74 -12.66 5.70 -10.19
CA ALA A 74 -12.02 7.00 -10.28
C ALA A 74 -12.63 7.98 -9.26
N GLY A 75 -11.76 8.69 -8.53
CA GLY A 75 -12.18 9.59 -7.45
C GLY A 75 -12.38 8.92 -6.09
N GLY A 76 -12.27 7.60 -6.00
CA GLY A 76 -12.22 6.88 -4.73
C GLY A 76 -10.94 7.17 -3.93
N HIS A 77 -10.98 6.83 -2.64
CA HIS A 77 -9.89 7.12 -1.71
C HIS A 77 -8.95 5.92 -1.57
N PHE A 78 -8.33 5.50 -2.65
CA PHE A 78 -7.42 4.36 -2.67
C PHE A 78 -5.97 4.78 -2.38
N VAL A 79 -5.22 3.87 -1.76
CA VAL A 79 -3.77 3.96 -1.53
C VAL A 79 -3.17 2.59 -1.81
N ALA A 80 -2.05 2.54 -2.51
CA ALA A 80 -1.34 1.29 -2.79
C ALA A 80 -0.89 0.59 -1.49
N PRO A 81 -1.00 -0.74 -1.39
CA PRO A 81 -0.44 -1.51 -0.30
C PRO A 81 1.05 -1.20 -0.18
N THR A 82 1.47 -0.76 1.00
CA THR A 82 2.80 -0.16 1.18
C THR A 82 3.59 -0.93 2.24
N VAL A 83 4.83 -1.29 1.90
CA VAL A 83 5.79 -1.88 2.84
C VAL A 83 6.94 -0.90 3.02
N ILE A 84 7.25 -0.60 4.28
CA ILE A 84 8.28 0.36 4.69
C ILE A 84 9.28 -0.37 5.58
N THR A 85 10.57 -0.20 5.31
CA THR A 85 11.69 -0.76 6.09
C THR A 85 12.63 0.32 6.60
#